data_AF-A0A1M7RNQ8-F1
#
_entry.id   AF-A0A1M7RNQ8-F1
#
_cell.length_a   1.000
_cell.length_b   1.000
_cell.length_c   1.000
_cell.angle_alpha   90.00
_cell.angle_beta   90.00
_cell.angle_gamma   90.00
#
_symmetry.space_group_name_H-M   'P 1'
#
loop_
_entity.id
_entity.type
_entity.pdbx_description
1 polymer ?
#
loop_
_entity_poly.entity_id
_entity_poly.type
_entity_poly.pdbx_seq_one_letter_code
_entity_poly.pdbx_strand_id
1 'polypeptide(L)'
;MSYPAQRRAPGPPPPVWRTSDAVAAAAAWDGADATMIFDLGWDDAGYGPYDAPSPVSAPIGVGFVGDDPKSLEAVIGRLSGGKVLSAPASGPAMRARRVRRHALLPDTFVPALRPARRYLIHFLTAGWLVTMVFFWIWWLRPEHRNGWAGLLINSALLLYLSVYPILPILRFNKITTVNPRLPIPDLRVAFCVTKAPSEPWDTARTTLEAMLRQHYPHRYDVWICDEDPSEETLDWCRRHGVRVSTRRGQLEYQRDTWPRRKKCKEGNLAYFYDHYGYRDYDIVSQLDCDHIPGPTYLAEMVRPFADDSIGYVAAPSVCDTNADS
;
A
#
# COMPACT_ATOMS: atom_id res chain seq x y z
N MET A 1 -41.19 11.21 47.93
CA MET A 1 -41.62 10.73 46.60
C MET A 1 -40.37 10.19 45.90
N SER A 2 -40.11 8.89 46.03
CA SER A 2 -38.88 8.26 45.52
C SER A 2 -39.18 7.62 44.16
N TYR A 3 -38.45 8.01 43.12
CA TYR A 3 -38.52 7.39 41.79
C TYR A 3 -37.95 5.96 41.85
N PRO A 4 -38.58 4.95 41.21
CA PRO A 4 -38.02 3.61 41.15
C PRO A 4 -36.84 3.57 40.17
N ALA A 5 -35.75 2.93 40.59
CA ALA A 5 -34.57 2.68 39.77
C ALA A 5 -34.95 1.81 38.55
N GLN A 6 -34.78 2.36 37.35
CA GLN A 6 -34.86 1.58 36.10
C GLN A 6 -33.73 0.55 36.09
N ARG A 7 -34.09 -0.74 36.19
CA ARG A 7 -33.18 -1.84 35.89
C ARG A 7 -32.78 -1.73 34.41
N ARG A 8 -31.50 -1.49 34.15
CA ARG A 8 -30.93 -1.63 32.79
C ARG A 8 -31.18 -3.07 32.33
N ALA A 9 -31.78 -3.22 31.16
CA ALA A 9 -31.85 -4.51 30.49
C ALA A 9 -30.42 -5.07 30.32
N PRO A 10 -30.20 -6.39 30.49
CA PRO A 10 -28.91 -6.99 30.18
C PRO A 10 -28.58 -6.68 28.71
N GLY A 11 -27.37 -6.16 28.48
CA GLY A 11 -26.88 -5.95 27.11
C GLY A 11 -26.85 -7.27 26.34
N PRO A 12 -26.85 -7.23 25.00
CA PRO A 12 -26.73 -8.44 24.20
C PRO A 12 -25.46 -9.21 24.63
N PRO A 13 -25.50 -10.56 24.62
CA PRO A 13 -24.37 -11.37 25.04
C PRO A 13 -23.11 -10.98 24.24
N PRO A 14 -21.92 -11.11 24.85
CA PRO A 14 -20.67 -10.87 24.14
C PRO A 14 -20.62 -11.75 22.88
N PRO A 15 -20.12 -11.22 21.75
CA PRO A 15 -20.01 -12.00 20.52
C PRO A 15 -19.12 -13.23 20.78
N VAL A 16 -19.62 -14.40 20.39
CA VAL A 16 -18.88 -15.66 20.50
C VAL A 16 -18.01 -15.77 19.26
N TRP A 17 -16.70 -15.64 19.46
CA TRP A 17 -15.71 -15.89 18.42
C TRP A 17 -15.38 -17.38 18.42
N ARG A 18 -15.55 -18.05 17.27
CA ARG A 18 -15.09 -19.42 17.07
C ARG A 18 -14.24 -19.47 15.81
N THR A 19 -13.25 -20.35 15.83
CA THR A 19 -12.48 -20.76 14.66
C THR A 19 -13.46 -21.17 13.56
N SER A 20 -13.24 -20.73 12.32
CA SER A 20 -14.16 -21.06 11.22
C SER A 20 -14.26 -22.58 11.05
N ASP A 21 -15.32 -23.09 10.39
CA ASP A 21 -15.48 -24.54 10.12
C ASP A 21 -14.28 -25.14 9.35
N ALA A 22 -13.45 -24.30 8.72
CA ALA A 22 -12.18 -24.72 8.13
C ALA A 22 -11.15 -25.22 9.16
N VAL A 23 -11.20 -24.72 10.40
CA VAL A 23 -10.34 -25.16 11.52
C VAL A 23 -10.95 -26.39 12.22
N ALA A 24 -12.27 -26.53 12.25
CA ALA A 24 -12.91 -27.76 12.74
C ALA A 24 -12.60 -28.96 11.82
N ALA A 25 -12.49 -28.72 10.51
CA ALA A 25 -11.96 -29.69 9.56
C ALA A 25 -10.46 -29.97 9.77
N ALA A 26 -9.69 -29.02 10.30
CA ALA A 26 -8.28 -29.19 10.66
C ALA A 26 -8.07 -30.00 11.94
N ALA A 27 -9.09 -30.16 12.82
CA ALA A 27 -9.01 -31.02 13.99
C ALA A 27 -8.98 -32.53 13.65
N ALA A 28 -9.32 -32.89 12.40
CA ALA A 28 -9.13 -34.23 11.85
C ALA A 28 -7.75 -34.42 11.19
N TRP A 29 -6.92 -33.38 11.18
CA TRP A 29 -5.55 -33.41 10.69
C TRP A 29 -4.63 -33.70 11.88
N ASP A 30 -3.86 -34.79 11.80
CA ASP A 30 -2.92 -35.23 12.83
C ASP A 30 -1.77 -34.22 12.93
N GLY A 31 -1.98 -33.20 13.78
CA GLY A 31 -1.17 -32.00 13.93
C GLY A 31 0.18 -32.21 14.61
N ALA A 32 0.94 -33.22 14.19
CA ALA A 32 2.30 -33.43 14.69
C ALA A 32 3.33 -32.45 14.09
N ASP A 33 3.10 -31.92 12.88
CA ASP A 33 4.17 -31.23 12.13
C ASP A 33 3.95 -29.74 11.78
N ALA A 34 2.81 -29.12 12.12
CA ALA A 34 2.49 -27.75 11.65
C ALA A 34 2.38 -26.67 12.74
N THR A 35 2.64 -27.00 14.00
CA THR A 35 2.73 -26.01 15.08
C THR A 35 4.18 -25.78 15.50
N MET A 36 5.07 -25.54 14.54
CA MET A 36 6.38 -24.96 14.83
C MET A 36 6.25 -23.45 14.76
N ILE A 37 5.72 -22.89 15.85
CA ILE A 37 6.13 -21.56 16.30
C ILE A 37 7.64 -21.69 16.50
N PHE A 38 8.44 -21.21 15.55
CA PHE A 38 9.82 -20.88 15.87
C PHE A 38 9.77 -19.59 16.68
N ASP A 39 9.54 -19.77 17.98
CA ASP A 39 10.06 -18.87 18.98
C ASP A 39 11.58 -18.92 18.83
N LEU A 40 12.11 -18.00 18.03
CA LEU A 40 13.52 -17.94 17.65
C LEU A 40 14.43 -17.52 18.82
N GLY A 41 13.95 -17.60 20.07
CA GLY A 41 14.73 -17.25 21.26
C GLY A 41 15.19 -15.79 21.22
N TRP A 42 14.31 -14.88 20.82
CA TRP A 42 14.60 -13.45 20.90
C TRP A 42 14.33 -13.00 22.33
N ASP A 43 15.39 -12.61 23.02
CA ASP A 43 15.28 -11.91 24.29
C ASP A 43 14.41 -10.65 24.07
N ASP A 44 13.25 -10.60 24.73
CA ASP A 44 12.40 -9.43 24.92
C ASP A 44 13.12 -8.27 25.68
N ALA A 45 14.44 -8.36 25.86
CA ALA A 45 15.25 -7.48 26.71
C ALA A 45 15.40 -6.04 26.18
N GLY A 46 14.69 -5.64 25.12
CA GLY A 46 14.76 -4.29 24.56
C GLY A 46 13.46 -3.48 24.61
N TYR A 47 12.32 -4.10 24.89
CA TYR A 47 11.04 -3.42 24.87
C TYR A 47 10.28 -3.70 26.18
N GLY A 48 10.05 -2.65 26.96
CA GLY A 48 9.24 -2.71 28.18
C GLY A 48 7.81 -3.21 27.91
N PRO A 49 7.06 -3.57 28.98
CA PRO A 49 5.74 -4.17 28.84
C PRO A 49 4.81 -3.20 28.09
N TYR A 50 4.45 -3.55 26.86
CA TYR A 50 3.49 -2.81 26.07
C TYR A 50 2.13 -2.82 26.76
N ASP A 51 1.46 -1.66 26.74
CA ASP A 51 0.15 -1.46 27.35
C ASP A 51 -0.81 -2.61 27.03
N ALA A 52 -1.51 -3.07 28.06
CA ALA A 52 -2.44 -4.18 27.98
C ALA A 52 -3.44 -4.00 26.81
N PRO A 53 -3.71 -5.06 26.03
CA PRO A 53 -4.68 -4.98 24.93
C PRO A 53 -6.02 -4.47 25.46
N SER A 54 -6.64 -3.57 24.68
CA SER A 54 -8.02 -3.16 24.91
C SER A 54 -8.88 -4.42 25.13
N PRO A 55 -9.76 -4.46 26.16
CA PRO A 55 -10.47 -5.68 26.58
C PRO A 55 -11.48 -6.25 25.56
N VAL A 56 -11.44 -5.77 24.31
CA VAL A 56 -12.35 -6.12 23.21
C VAL A 56 -11.57 -6.44 21.92
N SER A 57 -10.31 -6.88 21.99
CA SER A 57 -9.60 -7.36 20.80
C SER A 57 -10.21 -8.68 20.31
N ALA A 58 -10.94 -8.64 19.19
CA ALA A 58 -11.33 -9.86 18.49
C ALA A 58 -10.06 -10.60 18.04
N PRO A 59 -9.97 -11.93 18.21
CA PRO A 59 -8.85 -12.68 17.66
C PRO A 59 -8.80 -12.47 16.14
N ILE A 60 -7.61 -12.39 15.58
CA ILE A 60 -7.43 -12.18 14.15
C ILE A 60 -7.54 -13.56 13.47
N GLY A 61 -8.33 -13.67 12.40
CA GLY A 61 -8.62 -14.97 11.76
C GLY A 61 -9.78 -15.77 12.36
N VAL A 62 -10.72 -15.13 13.07
CA VAL A 62 -11.99 -15.79 13.47
C VAL A 62 -13.16 -15.12 12.78
N GLY A 63 -13.95 -15.93 12.08
CA GLY A 63 -15.21 -15.51 11.51
C GLY A 63 -16.24 -15.21 12.61
N PHE A 64 -17.09 -14.22 12.36
CA PHE A 64 -18.24 -13.96 13.23
C PHE A 64 -19.32 -15.03 12.98
N VAL A 65 -19.67 -15.82 14.01
CA VAL A 65 -20.68 -16.90 13.95
C VAL A 65 -22.02 -16.45 14.50
N GLY A 66 -22.44 -15.22 14.19
CA GLY A 66 -23.81 -14.79 14.44
C GLY A 66 -24.63 -14.96 13.17
N ASP A 67 -25.68 -15.78 13.23
CA ASP A 67 -26.62 -16.00 12.11
C ASP A 67 -27.44 -14.74 11.74
N ASP A 68 -27.31 -13.65 12.50
CA ASP A 68 -28.01 -12.40 12.25
C ASP A 68 -27.06 -11.35 11.63
N PRO A 69 -27.27 -10.96 10.35
CA PRO A 69 -26.53 -9.87 9.71
C PRO A 69 -26.51 -8.58 10.53
N LYS A 70 -27.57 -8.28 11.30
CA LYS A 70 -27.63 -7.10 12.16
C LYS A 70 -26.65 -7.19 13.33
N SER A 71 -26.36 -8.40 13.80
CA SER A 71 -25.39 -8.61 14.88
C SER A 71 -23.95 -8.40 14.39
N LEU A 72 -23.64 -8.80 13.16
CA LEU A 72 -22.36 -8.50 12.51
C LEU A 72 -22.16 -6.99 12.28
N GLU A 73 -23.18 -6.31 11.73
CA GLU A 73 -23.14 -4.86 11.55
C GLU A 73 -22.98 -4.12 12.89
N ALA A 74 -23.63 -4.58 13.96
CA ALA A 74 -23.48 -4.02 15.29
C ALA A 74 -22.07 -4.26 15.89
N VAL A 75 -21.44 -5.39 15.59
CA VAL A 75 -20.06 -5.68 16.03
C VAL A 75 -19.06 -4.85 15.24
N ILE A 76 -19.19 -4.81 13.91
CA ILE A 76 -18.37 -3.97 13.03
C ILE A 76 -18.53 -2.49 13.38
N GLY A 77 -19.76 -2.06 13.67
CA GLY A 77 -20.05 -0.71 14.14
C GLY A 77 -19.33 -0.40 15.46
N ARG A 78 -19.29 -1.34 16.41
CA ARG A 78 -18.54 -1.16 17.66
C ARG A 78 -17.02 -1.12 17.43
N LEU A 79 -16.47 -2.08 16.71
CA LEU A 79 -15.02 -2.18 16.42
C LEU A 79 -14.52 -0.96 15.64
N SER A 80 -15.31 -0.48 14.68
CA SER A 80 -14.95 0.69 13.86
C SER A 80 -15.25 2.04 14.53
N GLY A 81 -15.86 2.05 15.72
CA GLY A 81 -16.36 3.29 16.34
C GLY A 81 -17.42 4.01 15.49
N GLY A 82 -18.23 3.24 14.76
CA GLY A 82 -19.30 3.74 13.88
C GLY A 82 -18.83 4.24 12.51
N LYS A 83 -17.56 3.98 12.15
CA LYS A 83 -16.96 4.39 10.86
C LYS A 83 -17.38 3.47 9.71
N VAL A 84 -17.52 2.17 9.97
CA VAL A 84 -18.05 1.20 9.00
C VAL A 84 -19.54 1.04 9.28
N LEU A 85 -20.37 1.37 8.29
CA LEU A 85 -21.83 1.29 8.38
C LEU A 85 -22.32 -0.12 8.12
N SER A 86 -21.77 -0.78 7.12
CA SER A 86 -22.05 -2.18 6.79
C SER A 86 -20.85 -2.78 6.05
N ALA A 87 -20.78 -4.11 5.96
CA ALA A 87 -19.75 -4.82 5.21
C ALA A 87 -20.39 -5.88 4.29
N PRO A 88 -21.11 -5.45 3.23
CA PRO A 88 -21.60 -6.38 2.22
C PRO A 88 -20.44 -7.08 1.48
N ALA A 89 -20.75 -8.13 0.73
CA ALA A 89 -19.76 -8.89 -0.04
C ALA A 89 -18.98 -8.03 -1.06
N SER A 90 -19.54 -6.88 -1.48
CA SER A 90 -18.89 -5.90 -2.35
C SER A 90 -17.84 -5.04 -1.65
N GLY A 91 -17.73 -5.12 -0.32
CA GLY A 91 -16.77 -4.36 0.50
C GLY A 91 -17.44 -3.44 1.54
N PRO A 92 -16.67 -2.92 2.50
CA PRO A 92 -17.21 -2.11 3.60
C PRO A 92 -17.80 -0.78 3.11
N ALA A 93 -19.06 -0.53 3.46
CA ALA A 93 -19.69 0.76 3.31
C ALA A 93 -19.24 1.67 4.45
N MET A 94 -18.37 2.63 4.14
CA MET A 94 -17.89 3.59 5.11
C MET A 94 -18.92 4.70 5.32
N ARG A 95 -19.07 5.16 6.57
CA ARG A 95 -19.81 6.39 6.84
C ARG A 95 -19.12 7.51 6.09
N ALA A 96 -19.85 8.16 5.18
CA ALA A 96 -19.36 9.31 4.43
C ALA A 96 -19.03 10.45 5.41
N ARG A 97 -17.82 10.43 5.97
CA ARG A 97 -17.25 11.61 6.60
C ARG A 97 -16.99 12.55 5.43
N ARG A 98 -17.38 13.82 5.54
CA ARG A 98 -16.57 14.86 4.89
C ARG A 98 -15.19 14.68 5.50
N VAL A 99 -14.33 13.90 4.85
CA VAL A 99 -12.93 13.83 5.19
C VAL A 99 -12.49 15.28 5.09
N ARG A 100 -12.24 15.93 6.22
CA ARG A 100 -11.46 17.17 6.21
C ARG A 100 -10.18 16.73 5.55
N ARG A 101 -10.01 17.04 4.27
CA ARG A 101 -8.72 16.87 3.63
C ARG A 101 -7.80 17.76 4.45
N HIS A 102 -6.90 17.12 5.18
CA HIS A 102 -5.82 17.87 5.81
C HIS A 102 -5.11 18.58 4.67
N ALA A 103 -4.97 19.90 4.78
CA ALA A 103 -4.18 20.63 3.81
C ALA A 103 -2.74 20.14 3.94
N LEU A 104 -2.10 19.85 2.81
CA LEU A 104 -0.66 19.58 2.79
C LEU A 104 0.08 20.75 3.42
N LEU A 105 1.18 20.45 4.11
CA LEU A 105 2.08 21.50 4.57
C LEU A 105 2.61 22.24 3.33
N PRO A 106 2.79 23.58 3.41
CA PRO A 106 3.22 24.38 2.25
C PRO A 106 4.53 23.91 1.63
N ASP A 107 5.43 23.34 2.45
CA ASP A 107 6.78 22.95 2.06
C ASP A 107 6.93 21.44 1.79
N THR A 108 5.83 20.67 1.74
CA THR A 108 5.88 19.23 1.47
C THR A 108 6.40 18.94 0.06
N PHE A 109 5.97 19.75 -0.91
CA PHE A 109 6.36 19.64 -2.31
C PHE A 109 7.09 20.89 -2.77
N VAL A 110 8.25 20.70 -3.39
CA VAL A 110 9.05 21.78 -3.98
C VAL A 110 9.18 21.58 -5.48
N PRO A 111 9.48 22.63 -6.26
CA PRO A 111 9.76 22.48 -7.68
C PRO A 111 10.87 21.43 -7.91
N ALA A 112 10.60 20.43 -8.76
CA ALA A 112 11.57 19.36 -9.02
C ALA A 112 12.79 19.87 -9.82
N LEU A 113 12.62 20.95 -10.57
CA LEU A 113 13.62 21.50 -11.47
C LEU A 113 14.27 22.75 -10.89
N ARG A 114 15.57 22.91 -11.16
CA ARG A 114 16.31 24.14 -10.86
C ARG A 114 15.66 25.35 -11.55
N PRO A 115 15.74 26.57 -10.97
CA PRO A 115 15.09 27.76 -11.52
C PRO A 115 15.41 28.00 -13.01
N ALA A 116 16.68 27.85 -13.41
CA ALA A 116 17.10 28.05 -14.81
C ALA A 116 16.37 27.10 -15.79
N ARG A 117 16.26 25.81 -15.45
CA ARG A 117 15.53 24.83 -16.29
C ARG A 117 14.04 25.13 -16.33
N ARG A 118 13.46 25.59 -15.22
CA ARG A 118 12.06 26.01 -15.17
C ARG A 118 11.80 27.20 -16.09
N TYR A 119 12.65 28.23 -16.07
CA TYR A 119 12.55 29.36 -16.99
C TYR A 119 12.71 28.93 -18.45
N LEU A 120 13.64 28.01 -18.75
CA LEU A 120 13.77 27.45 -20.09
C LEU A 120 12.49 26.73 -20.53
N ILE A 121 11.88 25.91 -19.68
CA ILE A 121 10.61 25.22 -20.01
C ILE A 121 9.48 26.24 -20.23
N HIS A 122 9.37 27.27 -19.39
CA HIS A 122 8.39 28.34 -19.59
C HIS A 122 8.60 29.07 -20.92
N PHE A 123 9.85 29.39 -21.27
CA PHE A 123 10.20 30.02 -22.53
C PHE A 123 9.85 29.13 -23.73
N LEU A 124 10.23 27.84 -23.68
CA LEU A 124 9.89 26.87 -24.75
C LEU A 124 8.38 26.67 -24.87
N THR A 125 7.65 26.66 -23.74
CA THR A 125 6.18 26.56 -23.72
C THR A 125 5.54 27.79 -24.37
N ALA A 126 6.03 28.99 -24.04
CA ALA A 126 5.57 30.23 -24.66
C ALA A 126 5.88 30.26 -26.16
N GLY A 127 7.10 29.87 -26.54
CA GLY A 127 7.50 29.74 -27.95
C GLY A 127 6.61 28.77 -28.71
N TRP A 128 6.36 27.58 -28.15
CA TRP A 128 5.44 26.59 -28.70
C TRP A 128 4.04 27.17 -28.89
N LEU A 129 3.49 27.84 -27.88
CA LEU A 129 2.16 28.46 -27.95
C LEU A 129 2.08 29.51 -29.07
N VAL A 130 3.10 30.37 -29.15
CA VAL A 130 3.21 31.39 -30.20
C VAL A 130 3.26 30.73 -31.58
N THR A 131 4.10 29.72 -31.77
CA THR A 131 4.17 28.99 -33.05
C THR A 131 2.86 28.29 -33.39
N MET A 132 2.13 27.78 -32.39
CA MET A 132 0.84 27.13 -32.58
C MET A 132 -0.22 28.13 -33.05
N VAL A 133 -0.26 29.32 -32.44
CA VAL A 133 -1.16 30.40 -32.87
C VAL A 133 -0.83 30.82 -34.31
N PHE A 134 0.45 31.07 -34.63
CA PHE A 134 0.85 31.43 -35.99
C PHE A 134 0.52 30.35 -37.01
N PHE A 135 0.73 29.08 -36.66
CA PHE A 135 0.39 27.94 -37.51
C PHE A 135 -1.10 27.91 -37.83
N TRP A 136 -1.99 28.03 -36.84
CA TRP A 136 -3.44 28.01 -37.08
C TRP A 136 -3.93 29.23 -37.85
N ILE A 137 -3.34 30.41 -37.62
CA ILE A 137 -3.62 31.61 -38.43
C ILE A 137 -3.22 31.36 -39.89
N TRP A 138 -2.05 30.78 -40.14
CA TRP A 138 -1.56 30.45 -41.48
C TRP A 138 -2.42 29.37 -42.15
N TRP A 139 -2.72 28.28 -41.46
CA TRP A 139 -3.49 27.14 -41.97
C TRP A 139 -4.91 27.54 -42.40
N LEU A 140 -5.57 28.42 -41.65
CA LEU A 140 -6.95 28.84 -41.92
C LEU A 140 -7.08 29.91 -43.00
N ARG A 141 -5.97 30.42 -43.56
CA ARG A 141 -6.04 31.41 -44.63
C ARG A 141 -6.71 30.83 -45.89
N PRO A 142 -7.43 31.65 -46.68
CA PRO A 142 -8.18 31.17 -47.84
C PRO A 142 -7.34 30.44 -48.89
N GLU A 143 -6.05 30.78 -49.02
CA GLU A 143 -5.16 30.24 -50.06
C GLU A 143 -4.86 28.74 -49.87
N HIS A 144 -5.05 28.21 -48.66
CA HIS A 144 -4.84 26.78 -48.34
C HIS A 144 -6.12 25.94 -48.49
N ARG A 145 -7.24 26.55 -48.93
CA ARG A 145 -8.55 25.90 -49.03
C ARG A 145 -8.75 25.27 -50.42
N ASN A 146 -8.24 24.06 -50.61
CA ASN A 146 -8.51 23.28 -51.84
C ASN A 146 -9.96 22.74 -51.89
N GLY A 147 -10.62 22.60 -50.74
CA GLY A 147 -12.02 22.18 -50.62
C GLY A 147 -12.45 22.02 -49.16
N TRP A 148 -13.73 22.21 -48.87
CA TRP A 148 -14.24 22.22 -47.48
C TRP A 148 -14.06 20.88 -46.76
N ALA A 149 -14.30 19.76 -47.44
CA ALA A 149 -14.14 18.43 -46.83
C ALA A 149 -12.67 18.14 -46.46
N GLY A 150 -11.73 18.42 -47.38
CA GLY A 150 -10.31 18.25 -47.14
C GLY A 150 -9.79 19.16 -46.03
N LEU A 151 -10.24 20.42 -46.00
CA LEU A 151 -9.93 21.35 -44.92
C LEU A 151 -10.42 20.81 -43.57
N LEU A 152 -11.65 20.33 -43.47
CA LEU A 152 -12.22 19.82 -42.23
C LEU A 152 -11.47 18.58 -41.72
N ILE A 153 -11.23 17.59 -42.59
CA ILE A 153 -10.54 16.34 -42.22
C ILE A 153 -9.10 16.65 -41.77
N ASN A 154 -8.35 17.42 -42.56
CA ASN A 154 -6.98 17.77 -42.20
C ASN A 154 -6.92 18.65 -40.95
N SER A 155 -7.86 19.58 -40.77
CA SER A 155 -7.93 20.40 -39.55
C SER A 155 -8.24 19.54 -38.32
N ALA A 156 -9.11 18.53 -38.42
CA ALA A 156 -9.38 17.63 -37.31
C ALA A 156 -8.12 16.84 -36.89
N LEU A 157 -7.37 16.32 -37.87
CA LEU A 157 -6.11 15.62 -37.61
C LEU A 157 -5.05 16.53 -37.01
N LEU A 158 -4.86 17.73 -37.58
CA LEU A 158 -3.92 18.73 -37.09
C LEU A 158 -4.30 19.23 -35.69
N LEU A 159 -5.60 19.37 -35.40
CA LEU A 159 -6.09 19.74 -34.07
C LEU A 159 -5.76 18.65 -33.05
N TYR A 160 -6.01 17.39 -33.39
CA TYR A 160 -5.63 16.27 -32.54
C TYR A 160 -4.13 16.30 -32.21
N LEU A 161 -3.27 16.47 -33.22
CA LEU A 161 -1.82 16.59 -33.03
C LEU A 161 -1.41 17.84 -32.24
N SER A 162 -2.11 18.96 -32.41
CA SER A 162 -1.85 20.22 -31.70
C SER A 162 -2.23 20.14 -30.22
N VAL A 163 -3.31 19.43 -29.90
CA VAL A 163 -3.85 19.31 -28.54
C VAL A 163 -3.12 18.23 -27.74
N TYR A 164 -2.69 17.14 -28.39
CA TYR A 164 -2.00 16.02 -27.76
C TYR A 164 -0.87 16.42 -26.77
N PRO A 165 0.07 17.32 -27.12
CA PRO A 165 1.16 17.69 -26.21
C PRO A 165 0.77 18.65 -25.08
N ILE A 166 -0.43 19.25 -25.09
CA ILE A 166 -0.82 20.28 -24.10
C ILE A 166 -0.73 19.75 -22.67
N LEU A 167 -1.33 18.59 -22.40
CA LEU A 167 -1.36 18.02 -21.06
C LEU A 167 0.06 17.69 -20.54
N PRO A 168 0.93 16.99 -21.29
CA PRO A 168 2.33 16.81 -20.92
C PRO A 168 3.05 18.13 -20.64
N ILE A 169 2.94 19.13 -21.53
CA ILE A 169 3.61 20.43 -21.35
C ILE A 169 3.16 21.09 -20.04
N LEU A 170 1.86 21.13 -19.76
CA LEU A 170 1.33 21.71 -18.53
C LEU A 170 1.83 20.96 -17.28
N ARG A 171 1.98 19.63 -17.35
CA ARG A 171 2.54 18.81 -16.27
C ARG A 171 4.03 19.08 -16.05
N PHE A 172 4.83 19.16 -17.12
CA PHE A 172 6.26 19.50 -17.02
C PHE A 172 6.50 20.89 -16.42
N ASN A 173 5.65 21.86 -16.75
CA ASN A 173 5.72 23.21 -16.15
C ASN A 173 5.42 23.24 -14.64
N LYS A 174 4.79 22.18 -14.11
CA LYS A 174 4.33 22.08 -12.72
C LYS A 174 4.95 20.89 -11.99
N ILE A 175 6.04 20.30 -12.50
CA ILE A 175 6.63 19.13 -11.87
C ILE A 175 7.18 19.49 -10.48
N THR A 176 6.70 18.79 -9.47
CA THR A 176 7.12 18.91 -8.08
C THR A 176 7.72 17.61 -7.61
N THR A 177 8.58 17.70 -6.62
CA THR A 177 9.13 16.55 -5.90
C THR A 177 8.92 16.76 -4.41
N VAL A 178 8.98 15.67 -3.63
CA VAL A 178 8.99 15.74 -2.17
C VAL A 178 10.19 16.55 -1.75
N ASN A 179 10.00 17.48 -0.82
CA ASN A 179 11.08 18.32 -0.35
C ASN A 179 12.17 17.49 0.33
N PRO A 180 13.40 17.43 -0.22
CA PRO A 180 14.47 16.59 0.32
C PRO A 180 14.95 17.03 1.71
N ARG A 181 14.58 18.25 2.13
CA ARG A 181 14.90 18.80 3.45
C ARG A 181 13.94 18.37 4.54
N LEU A 182 12.81 17.73 4.20
CA LEU A 182 11.92 17.18 5.22
C LEU A 182 12.69 16.13 6.04
N PRO A 183 12.55 16.15 7.37
CA PRO A 183 13.11 15.09 8.20
C PRO A 183 12.46 13.75 7.83
N ILE A 184 13.20 12.67 8.03
CA ILE A 184 12.62 11.33 7.97
C ILE A 184 11.99 11.07 9.34
N PRO A 185 10.67 10.90 9.44
CA PRO A 185 10.01 10.70 10.73
C PRO A 185 10.47 9.38 11.36
N ASP A 186 10.60 9.37 12.69
CA ASP A 186 10.91 8.17 13.48
C ASP A 186 9.61 7.38 13.70
N LEU A 187 9.38 6.40 12.84
CA LEU A 187 8.18 5.58 12.77
C LEU A 187 8.58 4.11 12.76
N ARG A 188 7.69 3.23 13.23
CA ARG A 188 7.91 1.78 13.15
C ARG A 188 7.70 1.35 11.70
N VAL A 189 8.79 1.02 11.01
CA VAL A 189 8.79 0.72 9.58
C VAL A 189 9.06 -0.77 9.34
N ALA A 190 8.15 -1.43 8.63
CA ALA A 190 8.39 -2.71 7.99
C ALA A 190 8.73 -2.51 6.52
N PHE A 191 9.84 -3.10 6.08
CA PHE A 191 10.21 -3.18 4.67
C PHE A 191 9.96 -4.61 4.20
N CYS A 192 8.85 -4.82 3.48
CA CYS A 192 8.36 -6.14 3.10
C CYS A 192 8.61 -6.42 1.63
N VAL A 193 9.08 -7.62 1.32
CA VAL A 193 9.09 -8.17 -0.03
C VAL A 193 8.12 -9.34 -0.12
N THR A 194 7.37 -9.43 -1.21
CA THR A 194 6.51 -10.59 -1.48
C THR A 194 7.16 -11.52 -2.49
N LYS A 195 7.14 -12.83 -2.20
CA LYS A 195 7.59 -13.87 -3.12
C LYS A 195 6.43 -14.82 -3.41
N ALA A 196 6.07 -14.97 -4.69
CA ALA A 196 5.18 -16.00 -5.17
C ALA A 196 5.93 -17.35 -5.26
N PRO A 197 5.22 -18.50 -5.24
CA PRO A 197 5.88 -19.81 -5.39
C PRO A 197 6.68 -19.99 -6.69
N SER A 198 6.31 -19.26 -7.75
CA SER A 198 6.97 -19.31 -9.06
C SER A 198 8.24 -18.45 -9.17
N GLU A 199 8.48 -17.56 -8.21
CA GLU A 199 9.60 -16.62 -8.26
C GLU A 199 10.87 -17.27 -7.67
N PRO A 200 12.03 -17.18 -8.35
CA PRO A 200 13.27 -17.78 -7.88
C PRO A 200 13.75 -17.22 -6.53
N TRP A 201 14.33 -18.09 -5.70
CA TRP A 201 14.91 -17.68 -4.42
C TRP A 201 16.05 -16.67 -4.58
N ASP A 202 16.94 -16.85 -5.57
CA ASP A 202 18.06 -15.93 -5.80
C ASP A 202 17.62 -14.49 -6.07
N THR A 203 16.49 -14.32 -6.76
CA THR A 203 15.88 -13.01 -7.02
C THR A 203 15.42 -12.37 -5.71
N ALA A 204 14.66 -13.10 -4.90
CA ALA A 204 14.21 -12.61 -3.59
C ALA A 204 15.37 -12.32 -2.65
N ARG A 205 16.41 -13.17 -2.63
CA ARG A 205 17.62 -12.99 -1.83
C ARG A 205 18.35 -11.71 -2.23
N THR A 206 18.55 -11.46 -3.52
CA THR A 206 19.22 -10.24 -4.02
C THR A 206 18.49 -8.99 -3.55
N THR A 207 17.16 -9.00 -3.62
CA THR A 207 16.31 -7.90 -3.13
C THR A 207 16.40 -7.74 -1.62
N LEU A 208 16.33 -8.83 -0.84
CA LEU A 208 16.50 -8.79 0.62
C LEU A 208 17.85 -8.23 1.04
N GLU A 209 18.93 -8.61 0.36
CA GLU A 209 20.26 -8.07 0.61
C GLU A 209 20.33 -6.54 0.37
N ALA A 210 19.62 -6.03 -0.64
CA ALA A 210 19.52 -4.58 -0.87
C ALA A 210 18.62 -3.87 0.16
N MET A 211 17.55 -4.53 0.61
CA MET A 211 16.70 -4.03 1.69
C MET A 211 17.44 -3.92 3.03
N LEU A 212 18.38 -4.81 3.32
CA LEU A 212 19.21 -4.76 4.53
C LEU A 212 20.27 -3.65 4.51
N ARG A 213 20.64 -3.11 3.33
CA ARG A 213 21.70 -2.11 3.15
C ARG A 213 21.16 -0.69 2.94
N GLN A 214 20.01 -0.36 3.52
CA GLN A 214 19.42 0.96 3.36
C GLN A 214 20.15 2.00 4.24
N HIS A 215 20.42 3.16 3.66
CA HIS A 215 20.82 4.37 4.36
C HIS A 215 19.58 5.02 4.99
N TYR A 216 19.06 4.38 6.04
CA TYR A 216 17.90 4.84 6.79
C TYR A 216 18.34 5.27 8.20
N PRO A 217 17.94 6.46 8.70
CA PRO A 217 18.48 7.00 9.95
C PRO A 217 17.94 6.32 11.21
N HIS A 218 16.82 5.61 11.11
CA HIS A 218 16.13 4.98 12.25
C HIS A 218 16.17 3.45 12.13
N ARG A 219 15.60 2.74 13.10
CA ARG A 219 15.46 1.28 13.02
C ARG A 219 14.31 0.90 12.08
N TYR A 220 14.47 -0.22 11.39
CA TYR A 220 13.44 -0.80 10.53
C TYR A 220 13.59 -2.33 10.50
N ASP A 221 12.51 -3.03 10.20
CA ASP A 221 12.49 -4.49 10.08
C ASP A 221 12.34 -4.91 8.62
N VAL A 222 13.14 -5.89 8.17
CA VAL A 222 13.02 -6.48 6.83
C VAL A 222 12.21 -7.76 6.92
N TRP A 223 11.23 -7.90 6.02
CA TRP A 223 10.32 -9.05 5.96
C TRP A 223 10.30 -9.69 4.57
N ILE A 224 10.30 -11.02 4.53
CA ILE A 224 9.84 -11.79 3.37
C ILE A 224 8.44 -12.37 3.64
N CYS A 225 7.52 -12.12 2.72
CA CYS A 225 6.16 -12.67 2.72
C CYS A 225 6.08 -13.79 1.68
N ASP A 226 6.24 -15.04 2.13
CA ASP A 226 6.32 -16.24 1.29
C ASP A 226 5.26 -17.27 1.68
N GLU A 227 4.64 -17.90 0.69
CA GLU A 227 3.58 -18.88 0.92
C GLU A 227 4.12 -20.17 1.55
N ASP A 228 5.26 -20.64 1.05
CA ASP A 228 5.90 -21.89 1.48
C ASP A 228 7.43 -21.76 1.37
N PRO A 229 8.09 -21.10 2.34
CA PRO A 229 9.53 -20.90 2.31
C PRO A 229 10.27 -22.23 2.49
N SER A 230 11.29 -22.46 1.65
CA SER A 230 12.21 -23.58 1.77
C SER A 230 13.03 -23.50 3.06
N GLU A 231 13.61 -24.63 3.49
CA GLU A 231 14.54 -24.63 4.64
C GLU A 231 15.74 -23.70 4.40
N GLU A 232 16.24 -23.64 3.16
CA GLU A 232 17.29 -22.71 2.75
C GLU A 232 16.88 -21.24 2.98
N THR A 233 15.66 -20.89 2.58
CA THR A 233 15.11 -19.54 2.76
C THR A 233 15.05 -19.19 4.25
N LEU A 234 14.54 -20.11 5.07
CA LEU A 234 14.39 -19.91 6.51
C LEU A 234 15.74 -19.77 7.22
N ASP A 235 16.72 -20.62 6.88
CA ASP A 235 18.07 -20.54 7.45
C ASP A 235 18.76 -19.22 7.07
N TRP A 236 18.68 -18.83 5.81
CA TRP A 236 19.27 -17.58 5.35
C TRP A 236 18.65 -16.37 6.06
N CYS A 237 17.31 -16.34 6.18
CA CYS A 237 16.60 -15.25 6.85
C CYS A 237 17.00 -15.15 8.32
N ARG A 238 17.10 -16.29 9.03
CA ARG A 238 17.56 -16.36 10.42
C ARG A 238 18.97 -15.78 10.59
N ARG A 239 19.90 -16.12 9.69
CA ARG A 239 21.28 -15.64 9.74
C ARG A 239 21.43 -14.14 9.46
N HIS A 240 20.51 -13.54 8.70
CA HIS A 240 20.58 -12.14 8.29
C HIS A 240 19.61 -11.22 9.04
N GLY A 241 18.87 -11.75 10.03
CA GLY A 241 17.89 -10.97 10.78
C GLY A 241 16.65 -10.56 9.97
N VAL A 242 16.33 -11.31 8.90
CA VAL A 242 15.12 -11.10 8.10
C VAL A 242 13.97 -11.88 8.72
N ARG A 243 12.83 -11.22 8.91
CA ARG A 243 11.61 -11.82 9.45
C ARG A 243 10.83 -12.51 8.33
N VAL A 244 10.15 -13.60 8.67
CA VAL A 244 9.41 -14.42 7.69
C VAL A 244 7.92 -14.40 8.04
N SER A 245 7.10 -14.00 7.08
CA SER A 245 5.64 -14.14 7.13
C SER A 245 5.24 -15.25 6.18
N THR A 246 4.70 -16.35 6.73
CA THR A 246 4.25 -17.50 5.93
C THR A 246 2.85 -17.95 6.31
N ARG A 247 2.08 -18.31 5.28
CA ARG A 247 0.73 -18.88 5.41
C ARG A 247 0.70 -20.40 5.19
N ARG A 248 1.85 -21.07 5.29
CA ARG A 248 1.93 -22.53 5.21
C ARG A 248 1.03 -23.18 6.26
N GLY A 249 0.18 -24.10 5.82
CA GLY A 249 -0.80 -24.77 6.68
C GLY A 249 -2.01 -23.92 7.10
N GLN A 250 -2.10 -22.64 6.67
CA GLN A 250 -3.18 -21.74 7.06
C GLN A 250 -4.35 -21.83 6.07
N LEU A 251 -5.24 -22.81 6.27
CA LEU A 251 -6.38 -23.09 5.37
C LEU A 251 -7.26 -21.87 5.09
N GLU A 252 -7.45 -20.99 6.07
CA GLU A 252 -8.25 -19.76 5.92
C GLU A 252 -7.67 -18.75 4.92
N TYR A 253 -6.37 -18.87 4.63
CA TYR A 253 -5.63 -18.08 3.65
C TYR A 253 -5.32 -18.87 2.37
N GLN A 254 -5.93 -20.05 2.15
CA GLN A 254 -5.74 -20.87 0.94
C GLN A 254 -7.03 -21.03 0.14
N ARG A 255 -7.78 -19.94 -0.06
CA ARG A 255 -9.06 -19.99 -0.76
C ARG A 255 -8.89 -20.17 -2.27
N ASP A 256 -9.85 -20.81 -2.93
CA ASP A 256 -9.89 -20.87 -4.40
C ASP A 256 -10.40 -19.56 -5.03
N THR A 257 -11.16 -18.78 -4.25
CA THR A 257 -11.78 -17.52 -4.66
C THR A 257 -11.38 -16.39 -3.73
N TRP A 258 -11.58 -15.15 -4.20
CA TRP A 258 -11.38 -13.95 -3.39
C TRP A 258 -12.29 -13.95 -2.13
N PRO A 259 -11.89 -13.30 -1.02
CA PRO A 259 -10.55 -12.77 -0.70
C PRO A 259 -9.58 -13.89 -0.27
N ARG A 260 -8.25 -13.64 -0.29
CA ARG A 260 -7.19 -14.57 0.16
C ARG A 260 -7.00 -15.84 -0.72
N ARG A 261 -6.90 -15.65 -2.03
CA ARG A 261 -6.69 -16.74 -3.00
C ARG A 261 -5.32 -17.42 -2.79
N LYS A 262 -5.24 -18.74 -2.94
CA LYS A 262 -3.98 -19.51 -2.95
C LYS A 262 -3.08 -19.15 -4.15
N LYS A 263 -1.76 -19.35 -4.04
CA LYS A 263 -0.78 -19.12 -5.12
C LYS A 263 -0.76 -17.70 -5.70
N CYS A 264 -1.09 -16.70 -4.88
CA CYS A 264 -1.09 -15.30 -5.31
C CYS A 264 -0.50 -14.39 -4.22
N LYS A 265 0.16 -13.31 -4.65
CA LYS A 265 0.88 -12.36 -3.79
C LYS A 265 -0.03 -11.69 -2.76
N GLU A 266 -1.29 -11.46 -3.13
CA GLU A 266 -2.27 -10.78 -2.28
C GLU A 266 -2.55 -11.56 -0.99
N GLY A 267 -2.51 -12.89 -1.04
CA GLY A 267 -2.73 -13.72 0.14
C GLY A 267 -1.59 -13.64 1.16
N ASN A 268 -0.35 -13.53 0.69
CA ASN A 268 0.83 -13.41 1.54
C ASN A 268 0.86 -12.07 2.29
N LEU A 269 0.52 -10.97 1.60
CA LEU A 269 0.39 -9.65 2.23
C LEU A 269 -0.79 -9.59 3.19
N ALA A 270 -1.94 -10.15 2.83
CA ALA A 270 -3.09 -10.18 3.73
C ALA A 270 -2.72 -10.89 5.05
N TYR A 271 -2.03 -12.03 4.97
CA TYR A 271 -1.54 -12.72 6.15
C TYR A 271 -0.56 -11.87 6.96
N PHE A 272 0.41 -11.23 6.29
CA PHE A 272 1.35 -10.33 6.96
C PHE A 272 0.63 -9.20 7.72
N TYR A 273 -0.33 -8.54 7.08
CA TYR A 273 -1.08 -7.44 7.68
C TYR A 273 -1.95 -7.87 8.85
N ASP A 274 -2.66 -8.98 8.68
CA ASP A 274 -3.56 -9.54 9.69
C ASP A 274 -2.76 -9.97 10.93
N HIS A 275 -1.54 -10.49 10.80
CA HIS A 275 -0.79 -11.01 11.96
C HIS A 275 0.27 -10.05 12.54
N TYR A 276 0.85 -9.17 11.71
CA TYR A 276 2.00 -8.35 12.10
C TYR A 276 1.79 -6.88 11.73
N GLY A 277 1.49 -6.60 10.46
CA GLY A 277 1.50 -5.25 9.89
C GLY A 277 0.72 -4.22 10.72
N TYR A 278 -0.58 -4.43 10.92
CA TYR A 278 -1.44 -3.47 11.62
C TYR A 278 -1.11 -3.30 13.11
N ARG A 279 -0.50 -4.32 13.73
CA ARG A 279 -0.20 -4.35 15.16
C ARG A 279 1.13 -3.66 15.46
N ASP A 280 2.14 -3.97 14.64
CA ASP A 280 3.53 -3.71 14.99
C ASP A 280 4.13 -2.49 14.28
N TYR A 281 3.53 -2.03 13.17
CA TYR A 281 4.13 -1.02 12.30
C TYR A 281 3.19 0.15 12.01
N ASP A 282 3.78 1.34 11.88
CA ASP A 282 3.10 2.56 11.45
C ASP A 282 3.14 2.69 9.92
N ILE A 283 4.24 2.24 9.31
CA ILE A 283 4.45 2.25 7.85
C ILE A 283 4.91 0.86 7.41
N VAL A 284 4.36 0.42 6.27
CA VAL A 284 4.83 -0.76 5.55
C VAL A 284 5.22 -0.33 4.14
N SER A 285 6.50 -0.46 3.81
CA SER A 285 7.01 -0.32 2.45
C SER A 285 7.00 -1.70 1.79
N GLN A 286 6.29 -1.85 0.69
CA GLN A 286 6.09 -3.14 0.02
C GLN A 286 6.78 -3.17 -1.34
N LEU A 287 7.52 -4.24 -1.63
CA LEU A 287 8.15 -4.51 -2.92
C LEU A 287 7.78 -5.91 -3.45
N ASP A 288 7.81 -6.05 -4.77
CA ASP A 288 7.91 -7.37 -5.40
C ASP A 288 9.36 -7.89 -5.33
N CYS A 289 9.55 -9.19 -5.41
CA CYS A 289 10.88 -9.80 -5.27
C CYS A 289 11.90 -9.40 -6.34
N ASP A 290 11.46 -8.93 -7.50
CA ASP A 290 12.30 -8.48 -8.62
C ASP A 290 12.60 -6.97 -8.60
N HIS A 291 12.05 -6.23 -7.64
CA HIS A 291 12.33 -4.81 -7.46
C HIS A 291 13.45 -4.59 -6.43
N ILE A 292 14.70 -4.57 -6.90
CA ILE A 292 15.87 -4.30 -6.07
C ILE A 292 15.89 -2.80 -5.68
N PRO A 293 15.72 -2.43 -4.41
CA PRO A 293 15.72 -1.02 -4.01
C PRO A 293 17.13 -0.41 -4.04
N GLY A 294 17.23 0.86 -4.46
CA GLY A 294 18.45 1.64 -4.28
C GLY A 294 18.77 1.90 -2.79
N PRO A 295 20.00 2.31 -2.44
CA PRO A 295 20.44 2.43 -1.04
C PRO A 295 19.65 3.44 -0.19
N THR A 296 19.02 4.45 -0.81
CA THR A 296 18.23 5.48 -0.11
C THR A 296 16.73 5.31 -0.30
N TYR A 297 16.28 4.20 -0.90
CA TYR A 297 14.88 4.00 -1.29
C TYR A 297 13.94 4.14 -0.10
N LEU A 298 14.22 3.43 1.00
CA LEU A 298 13.34 3.44 2.17
C LEU A 298 13.22 4.84 2.79
N ALA A 299 14.34 5.56 2.86
CA ALA A 299 14.38 6.94 3.34
C ALA A 299 13.47 7.86 2.50
N GLU A 300 13.55 7.77 1.17
CA GLU A 300 12.72 8.59 0.28
C GLU A 300 11.25 8.17 0.26
N MET A 301 10.94 6.89 0.50
CA MET A 301 9.56 6.41 0.62
C MET A 301 8.91 6.82 1.94
N VAL A 302 9.69 6.93 3.03
CA VAL A 302 9.18 7.31 4.36
C VAL A 302 9.15 8.83 4.57
N ARG A 303 10.05 9.59 3.94
CA ARG A 303 10.13 11.06 4.06
C ARG A 303 8.79 11.81 3.89
N PRO A 304 7.89 11.46 2.94
CA PRO A 304 6.63 12.18 2.75
C PRO A 304 5.71 12.10 3.97
N PHE A 305 5.82 11.06 4.79
CA PHE A 305 5.01 10.90 6.00
C PHE A 305 5.40 11.87 7.13
N ALA A 306 6.41 12.73 6.94
CA ALA A 306 6.61 13.91 7.79
C ALA A 306 5.44 14.90 7.72
N ASP A 307 4.58 14.79 6.70
CA ASP A 307 3.31 15.49 6.59
C ASP A 307 2.15 14.52 6.89
N ASP A 308 1.48 14.71 8.03
CA ASP A 308 0.36 13.88 8.50
C ASP A 308 -0.85 13.83 7.54
N SER A 309 -0.87 14.71 6.52
CA SER A 309 -1.89 14.66 5.46
C SER A 309 -1.61 13.60 4.38
N ILE A 310 -0.42 13.00 4.36
CA ILE A 310 -0.01 11.94 3.43
C ILE A 310 -0.28 10.58 4.07
N GLY A 311 -1.21 9.81 3.46
CA GLY A 311 -1.52 8.45 3.89
C GLY A 311 -0.97 7.34 2.99
N TYR A 312 -0.40 7.68 1.83
CA TYR A 312 0.11 6.70 0.86
C TYR A 312 1.15 7.34 -0.07
N VAL A 313 2.19 6.58 -0.38
CA VAL A 313 3.28 6.97 -1.29
C VAL A 313 3.45 5.85 -2.31
N ALA A 314 3.48 6.20 -3.60
CA ALA A 314 3.79 5.28 -4.68
C ALA A 314 5.08 5.70 -5.37
N ALA A 315 6.02 4.76 -5.49
CA ALA A 315 7.21 4.94 -6.31
C ALA A 315 6.88 4.71 -7.80
N PRO A 316 7.54 5.40 -8.73
CA PRO A 316 7.56 4.97 -10.12
C PRO A 316 8.29 3.62 -10.21
N SER A 317 7.72 2.66 -10.96
CA SER A 317 8.44 1.43 -11.33
C SER A 317 9.28 1.72 -12.56
N VAL A 318 10.60 1.62 -12.42
CA VAL A 318 11.58 1.79 -13.50
C VAL A 318 12.40 0.51 -13.57
N CYS A 319 12.47 -0.09 -14.76
CA CYS A 319 13.24 -1.30 -15.01
C CYS A 319 14.53 -0.91 -15.75
N ASP A 320 15.65 -0.96 -15.04
CA ASP A 320 16.97 -0.63 -15.58
C ASP A 320 17.70 -1.85 -16.17
N THR A 321 17.06 -3.02 -16.23
CA THR A 321 17.65 -4.25 -16.78
C THR A 321 18.10 -4.11 -18.25
N ASN A 322 17.59 -3.09 -18.97
CA ASN A 322 17.97 -2.77 -20.35
C ASN A 322 18.79 -1.46 -20.48
N ALA A 323 19.30 -0.88 -19.39
CA ALA A 323 20.03 0.38 -19.45
C ALA A 323 21.48 0.22 -19.96
N ASP A 324 22.06 -0.98 -19.81
CA ASP A 324 23.43 -1.31 -20.17
C ASP A 324 23.55 -2.19 -21.44
N SER A 325 22.46 -2.32 -22.23
CA SER A 325 22.45 -3.09 -23.50
C SER A 325 22.69 -2.25 -24.76
#